data_AF-A0A2R7NHL0-F1
#
_entry.id   AF-A0A2R7NHL0-F1
#
_cell.length_a   1.000
_cell.length_b   1.000
_cell.length_c   1.000
_cell.angle_alpha   90.00
_cell.angle_beta   90.00
_cell.angle_gamma   90.00
#
_symmetry.space_group_name_H-M   'P 1'
#
loop_
_entity.id
_entity.type
_entity.pdbx_description
1 polymer ?
#
loop_
_entity_poly.entity_id
_entity_poly.type
_entity_poly.pdbx_seq_one_letter_code
_entity_poly.pdbx_strand_id
1 'polypeptide(L)'
;MVLGTYLAVDCKISGFQYVSGVRGSVPEGTWTTHAWLERDGLVVDITADQFSDECRSVIVESDSILHSSFRDIRRMNSNFLDWMGDLTAVSRVYALVKNDIGEAWKAW
;
A
#
# COMPACT_ATOMS: atom_id res chain seq x y z
N MET A 1 -3.78 1.33 -3.40
CA MET A 1 -4.90 2.02 -4.04
C MET A 1 -5.46 3.15 -3.17
N VAL A 2 -6.19 2.85 -2.08
CA VAL A 2 -6.81 3.90 -1.24
C VAL A 2 -5.78 4.86 -0.64
N LEU A 3 -4.73 4.33 0.00
CA LEU A 3 -3.65 5.14 0.57
C LEU A 3 -2.92 5.96 -0.51
N GLY A 4 -2.63 5.36 -1.67
CA GLY A 4 -1.95 6.03 -2.78
C GLY A 4 -2.76 7.22 -3.31
N THR A 5 -4.07 7.02 -3.51
CA THR A 5 -4.98 8.12 -3.87
C THR A 5 -5.05 9.19 -2.80
N TYR A 6 -5.17 8.82 -1.52
CA TYR A 6 -5.20 9.79 -0.42
C TYR A 6 -3.95 10.67 -0.38
N LEU A 7 -2.76 10.07 -0.48
CA LEU A 7 -1.49 10.80 -0.53
C LEU A 7 -1.45 11.78 -1.72
N ALA A 8 -1.85 11.32 -2.91
CA ALA A 8 -1.81 12.15 -4.12
C ALA A 8 -2.85 13.29 -4.10
N VAL A 9 -4.10 12.97 -3.74
CA VAL A 9 -5.24 13.89 -3.90
C VAL A 9 -5.38 14.83 -2.72
N ASP A 10 -5.32 14.32 -1.49
CA ASP A 10 -5.55 15.13 -0.27
C ASP A 10 -4.25 15.67 0.30
N CYS A 11 -3.19 14.87 0.39
CA CYS A 11 -1.90 15.33 0.94
C CYS A 11 -1.01 16.05 -0.08
N LYS A 12 -1.33 16.00 -1.38
CA LYS A 12 -0.51 16.53 -2.49
C LYS A 12 0.90 15.92 -2.55
N ILE A 13 1.03 14.67 -2.12
CA ILE A 13 2.25 13.88 -2.16
C ILE A 13 2.10 12.82 -3.26
N SER A 14 2.65 13.11 -4.45
CA SER A 14 2.58 12.24 -5.63
C SER A 14 3.84 11.38 -5.81
N GLY A 15 3.83 10.52 -6.83
CA GLY A 15 4.98 9.71 -7.25
C GLY A 15 5.03 8.30 -6.67
N PHE A 16 4.12 7.94 -5.75
CA PHE A 16 4.02 6.57 -5.25
C PHE A 16 3.42 5.63 -6.30
N GLN A 17 4.03 4.45 -6.43
CA GLN A 17 3.51 3.32 -7.19
C GLN A 17 2.86 2.31 -6.26
N TYR A 18 1.81 1.65 -6.73
CA TYR A 18 1.32 0.43 -6.11
C TYR A 18 2.24 -0.71 -6.55
N VAL A 19 2.91 -1.34 -5.60
CA VAL A 19 3.80 -2.47 -5.85
C VAL A 19 3.18 -3.70 -5.22
N SER A 20 3.21 -4.82 -5.94
CA SER A 20 2.84 -6.11 -5.38
C SER A 20 3.84 -7.18 -5.76
N GLY A 21 4.10 -8.13 -4.87
CA GLY A 21 5.00 -9.24 -5.12
C GLY A 21 4.49 -10.54 -4.51
N VAL A 22 5.20 -11.62 -4.82
CA VAL A 22 4.96 -12.98 -4.33
C VAL A 22 6.13 -13.43 -3.46
N ARG A 23 5.88 -14.13 -2.36
CA ARG A 23 6.89 -14.78 -1.52
C ARG A 23 6.48 -16.22 -1.21
N GLY A 24 7.46 -17.08 -0.92
CA GLY A 24 7.24 -18.47 -0.54
C GLY A 24 6.99 -19.38 -1.75
N SER A 25 6.51 -20.60 -1.49
CA SER A 25 6.29 -21.61 -2.53
C SER A 25 4.95 -22.34 -2.35
N VAL A 26 4.32 -22.68 -3.48
CA VAL A 26 3.08 -23.47 -3.49
C VAL A 26 3.31 -24.89 -2.93
N PRO A 27 4.39 -25.61 -3.28
CA PRO A 27 4.63 -26.94 -2.74
C PRO A 27 4.81 -26.99 -1.22
N GLU A 28 5.38 -25.95 -0.60
CA GLU A 28 5.60 -25.88 0.84
C GLU A 28 4.42 -25.26 1.60
N GLY A 29 3.37 -24.81 0.89
CA GLY A 29 2.22 -24.15 1.50
C GLY A 29 2.53 -22.76 2.08
N THR A 30 3.63 -22.13 1.66
CA THR A 30 4.08 -20.82 2.15
C THR A 30 3.84 -19.68 1.16
N TRP A 31 3.22 -19.97 0.01
CA TRP A 31 2.94 -18.99 -1.03
C TRP A 31 2.02 -17.88 -0.53
N THR A 32 2.44 -16.63 -0.71
CA THR A 32 1.66 -15.45 -0.37
C THR A 32 1.94 -14.30 -1.32
N THR A 33 1.00 -13.38 -1.44
CA THR A 33 1.15 -12.10 -2.13
C THR A 33 1.06 -10.96 -1.16
N HIS A 34 1.81 -9.90 -1.41
CA HIS A 34 1.72 -8.67 -0.64
C HIS A 34 1.73 -7.46 -1.55
N ALA A 35 1.16 -6.35 -1.08
CA ALA A 35 1.20 -5.07 -1.78
C ALA A 35 1.52 -3.90 -0.84
N TRP A 36 2.34 -2.98 -1.34
CA TRP A 36 2.81 -1.78 -0.64
C TRP A 36 2.82 -0.57 -1.58
N LEU A 37 3.15 0.61 -1.04
CA LEU A 37 3.46 1.78 -1.84
C LEU A 37 4.96 2.00 -1.89
N GLU A 38 5.48 2.43 -3.04
CA GLU A 38 6.91 2.73 -3.18
C GLU A 38 7.14 4.01 -4.01
N ARG A 39 8.08 4.85 -3.59
CA ARG A 39 8.56 6.02 -4.34
C ARG A 39 10.05 6.22 -4.12
N ASP A 40 10.84 6.22 -5.19
CA ASP A 40 12.29 6.47 -5.13
C ASP A 40 13.02 5.63 -4.06
N GLY A 41 12.67 4.34 -3.98
CA GLY A 41 13.19 3.40 -2.98
C GLY A 41 12.51 3.47 -1.61
N LEU A 42 11.77 4.53 -1.28
CA LEU A 42 10.99 4.60 -0.03
C LEU A 42 9.77 3.68 -0.11
N VAL A 43 9.75 2.66 0.74
CA VAL A 43 8.60 1.78 0.97
C VAL A 43 7.67 2.39 2.02
N VAL A 44 6.37 2.34 1.77
CA VAL A 44 5.31 2.63 2.73
C VAL A 44 4.33 1.47 2.75
N ASP A 45 4.26 0.78 3.88
CA ASP A 45 3.37 -0.35 4.13
C ASP A 45 2.71 -0.18 5.50
N ILE A 46 1.38 -0.05 5.49
CA ILE A 46 0.56 0.15 6.71
C ILE A 46 -0.09 -1.16 7.18
N THR A 47 0.31 -2.27 6.57
CA THR A 47 -0.24 -3.62 6.80
C THR A 47 0.89 -4.64 6.97
N ALA A 48 2.08 -4.18 7.37
CA ALA A 48 3.26 -5.04 7.45
C ALA A 48 3.09 -6.17 8.49
N ASP A 49 2.30 -5.92 9.53
CA ASP A 49 1.91 -6.87 10.58
C ASP A 49 0.89 -7.93 10.15
N GLN A 50 0.43 -7.93 8.89
CA GLN A 50 -0.39 -9.03 8.38
C GLN A 50 0.38 -10.36 8.33
N PHE A 51 1.72 -10.29 8.38
CA PHE A 51 2.60 -11.44 8.42
C PHE A 51 3.10 -11.69 9.84
N SER A 52 3.06 -12.95 10.28
CA SER A 52 3.51 -13.32 11.62
C SER A 52 5.03 -13.17 11.83
N ASP A 53 5.81 -13.05 10.76
CA ASP A 53 7.26 -12.84 10.78
C ASP A 53 7.69 -11.38 10.76
N GLU A 54 6.75 -10.43 10.82
CA GLU A 54 7.03 -9.00 10.95
C GLU A 54 6.26 -8.42 12.16
N CYS A 55 6.98 -7.75 13.06
CA CYS A 55 6.39 -7.19 14.28
C CYS A 55 5.98 -5.72 14.12
N ARG A 56 6.42 -5.06 13.06
CA ARG A 56 6.10 -3.65 12.78
C ARG A 56 4.73 -3.57 12.11
N SER A 57 3.83 -2.78 12.70
CA SER A 57 2.51 -2.52 12.12
C SER A 57 2.58 -1.61 10.88
N VAL A 58 3.49 -0.64 10.91
CA VAL A 58 3.74 0.29 9.81
C VAL A 58 5.23 0.33 9.50
N ILE A 59 5.58 0.21 8.22
CA ILE A 59 6.93 0.35 7.69
C ILE A 59 6.97 1.58 6.78
N VAL A 60 7.94 2.47 7.05
CA VAL A 60 8.30 3.61 6.19
C VAL A 60 9.82 3.70 6.11
N GLU A 61 10.45 3.04 5.12
CA GLU A 61 11.91 2.93 5.03
C GLU A 61 12.42 2.68 3.60
N SER A 62 13.69 3.00 3.32
CA SER A 62 14.27 2.92 1.96
C SER A 62 14.91 1.57 1.61
N ASP A 63 15.17 0.72 2.61
CA ASP A 63 15.92 -0.54 2.46
C ASP A 63 15.22 -1.69 3.21
N SER A 64 13.95 -1.92 2.90
CA SER A 64 13.15 -2.89 3.64
C SER A 64 13.51 -4.33 3.26
N ILE A 65 14.15 -5.04 4.19
CA ILE A 65 14.53 -6.46 4.02
C ILE A 65 13.31 -7.32 3.70
N LEU A 66 12.18 -7.07 4.38
CA LEU A 66 10.91 -7.77 4.12
C LEU A 66 10.51 -7.65 2.65
N HIS A 67 10.43 -6.42 2.15
CA HIS A 67 9.97 -6.15 0.79
C HIS A 67 10.96 -6.66 -0.28
N SER A 68 12.26 -6.66 0.03
CA SER A 68 13.29 -7.25 -0.84
C SER A 68 13.18 -8.76 -1.01
N SER A 69 12.46 -9.45 -0.11
CA SER A 69 12.26 -10.90 -0.18
C SER A 69 11.18 -11.34 -1.19
N PHE A 70 10.35 -10.40 -1.65
CA PHE A 70 9.30 -10.67 -2.64
C PHE A 70 9.87 -10.72 -4.06
N ARG A 71 9.24 -11.55 -4.90
CA ARG A 71 9.57 -11.80 -6.31
C ARG A 71 8.34 -11.54 -7.17
N ASP A 72 8.48 -11.68 -8.49
CA ASP A 72 7.40 -11.44 -9.46
C ASP A 72 6.73 -10.08 -9.29
N ILE A 73 7.57 -9.05 -9.08
CA ILE A 73 7.14 -7.70 -8.76
C ILE A 73 6.30 -7.11 -9.90
N ARG A 74 5.10 -6.66 -9.55
CA ARG A 74 4.21 -5.89 -10.42
C ARG A 74 4.08 -4.48 -9.89
N ARG A 75 4.06 -3.51 -10.80
CA ARG A 75 3.95 -2.09 -10.50
C ARG A 75 2.78 -1.49 -11.26
N MET A 76 1.96 -0.71 -10.56
CA MET A 76 0.79 -0.04 -11.10
C MET A 76 0.72 1.38 -10.54
N ASN A 77 -0.08 2.23 -11.17
CA ASN A 77 -0.38 3.55 -10.61
C ASN A 77 -1.06 3.35 -9.24
N SER A 78 -0.59 4.03 -8.20
CA SER A 78 -1.17 3.91 -6.86
C SER A 78 -2.50 4.64 -6.71
N ASN A 79 -2.79 5.59 -7.59
CA ASN A 79 -4.03 6.35 -7.62
C ASN A 79 -5.12 5.57 -8.37
N PHE A 80 -6.13 5.09 -7.65
CA PHE A 80 -7.23 4.33 -8.24
C PHE A 80 -8.14 5.16 -9.15
N LEU A 81 -8.09 6.49 -9.08
CA LEU A 81 -8.87 7.36 -9.99
C LEU A 81 -8.37 7.26 -11.44
N ASP A 82 -7.14 6.81 -11.64
CA ASP A 82 -6.55 6.61 -12.96
C ASP A 82 -6.84 5.21 -13.52
N TRP A 83 -7.61 4.38 -12.80
CA TRP A 83 -7.86 2.99 -13.18
C TRP A 83 -9.17 2.88 -13.96
N MET A 84 -9.17 2.00 -14.97
CA MET A 84 -10.37 1.64 -15.71
C MET A 84 -11.05 0.43 -15.03
N GLY A 85 -12.32 0.57 -14.63
CA GLY A 85 -13.10 -0.53 -14.04
C GLY A 85 -14.20 -0.05 -13.10
N ASP A 86 -14.86 -1.00 -12.43
CA ASP A 86 -15.78 -0.67 -11.34
C ASP A 86 -14.99 -0.23 -10.10
N LEU A 87 -15.19 1.04 -9.73
CA LEU A 87 -14.52 1.67 -8.59
C LEU A 87 -15.45 1.84 -7.38
N THR A 88 -16.66 1.27 -7.39
CA THR A 88 -17.68 1.53 -6.37
C THR A 88 -17.19 1.18 -4.96
N ALA A 89 -16.61 -0.02 -4.79
CA ALA A 89 -16.12 -0.49 -3.50
C ALA A 89 -14.94 0.36 -2.98
N VAL A 90 -13.94 0.60 -3.85
CA VAL A 90 -12.74 1.36 -3.45
C VAL A 90 -13.06 2.83 -3.15
N SER A 91 -13.99 3.43 -3.92
CA SER A 91 -14.45 4.80 -3.69
C SER A 91 -15.17 4.94 -2.35
N ARG A 92 -15.97 3.92 -1.96
CA ARG A 92 -16.63 3.89 -0.65
C ARG A 92 -15.61 3.80 0.49
N VAL A 93 -14.62 2.92 0.38
CA VAL A 93 -13.55 2.80 1.39
C VAL A 93 -12.77 4.11 1.50
N TYR A 94 -12.42 4.73 0.38
CA TYR A 94 -11.72 6.01 0.36
C TYR A 94 -12.53 7.12 1.03
N ALA A 95 -13.84 7.21 0.79
CA ALA A 95 -14.70 8.17 1.46
C ALA A 95 -14.75 7.96 2.99
N LEU A 96 -14.80 6.69 3.44
CA LEU A 96 -14.77 6.37 4.87
C LEU A 96 -13.45 6.77 5.52
N VAL A 97 -12.33 6.39 4.91
CA VAL A 97 -10.98 6.75 5.38
C VAL A 97 -10.82 8.27 5.44
N LYS A 98 -11.28 8.98 4.42
CA LYS A 98 -11.19 10.46 4.38
C LYS A 98 -12.02 11.12 5.48
N ASN A 99 -13.21 10.60 5.78
CA ASN A 99 -14.04 11.13 6.86
C ASN A 99 -13.39 10.90 8.23
N ASP A 100 -12.78 9.75 8.44
CA ASP A 100 -12.12 9.41 9.71
C ASP A 100 -10.85 10.26 9.93
N ILE A 101 -10.00 10.39 8.90
CA ILE A 101 -8.78 11.20 8.97
C ILE A 101 -9.10 12.72 9.02
N GLY A 102 -10.16 13.15 8.33
CA GLY A 102 -10.55 14.56 8.21
C GLY A 102 -11.02 15.22 9.51
N GLU A 103 -11.44 14.43 10.50
CA GLU A 103 -11.73 14.88 11.87
C GLU A 103 -10.43 15.03 12.69
N ALA A 104 -9.47 14.13 12.53
CA ALA A 104 -8.24 14.08 13.33
C ALA A 104 -7.15 15.08 12.88
N TRP A 105 -7.08 15.43 11.59
CA TRP A 105 -6.02 16.30 11.05
C TRP A 105 -6.28 17.80 11.23
N LYS A 106 -7.54 18.21 11.47
CA LYS A 106 -7.90 19.63 11.68
C LYS A 106 -7.56 20.17 13.08
N ALA A 107 -6.97 19.35 13.94
CA ALA A 107 -6.65 19.69 15.33
C ALA A 107 -5.22 20.20 15.54
N TRP A 108 -4.46 20.49 14.47
CA TRP A 108 -3.11 21.06 14.55
C TRP A 108 -2.97 22.29 13.63
#